data_AF-A0A356MK15-F1
#
_entry.id   AF-A0A356MK15-F1
#
_cell.length_a   1.000
_cell.length_b   1.000
_cell.length_c   1.000
_cell.angle_alpha   90.00
_cell.angle_beta   90.00
_cell.angle_gamma   90.00
#
_symmetry.space_group_name_H-M   'P 1'
#
loop_
_entity.id
_entity.type
_entity.pdbx_description
1 polymer ?
#
loop_
_entity_poly.entity_id
_entity_poly.type
_entity_poly.pdbx_seq_one_letter_code
_entity_poly.pdbx_strand_id
1 'polypeptide(L)'
;MKYFIDLDDTLVNSTILNNDAYNFALEHFGYKRIITNERLTRDLLTDYKNLNEIIQLKQKYFTLSWLPYRLILNTELLSKLKEFGKSNCFLWTKADKTRADKIIECCNLSKIFNDVIFDDKTNFCTSLHKLKQIANSDNIIIYENNHNFFQNQKYKIIDEINNQYFNIKGYLV
;
A
#
# COMPACT_ATOMS: atom_id res chain seq x y z
N MET A 1 0.95 -21.20 -8.16
CA MET A 1 0.16 -20.08 -7.63
C MET A 1 1.11 -18.97 -7.28
N LYS A 2 0.85 -17.73 -7.71
CA LYS A 2 1.66 -16.56 -7.35
C LYS A 2 0.79 -15.55 -6.61
N TYR A 3 1.37 -14.91 -5.60
CA TYR A 3 0.66 -14.03 -4.67
C TYR A 3 1.19 -12.61 -4.82
N PHE A 4 0.30 -11.66 -5.09
CA PHE A 4 0.63 -10.24 -5.21
C PHE A 4 -0.05 -9.48 -4.09
N ILE A 5 0.71 -8.67 -3.38
CA ILE A 5 0.27 -8.07 -2.12
C ILE A 5 0.43 -6.58 -2.24
N ASP A 6 -0.67 -5.84 -2.08
CA ASP A 6 -0.58 -4.40 -1.92
C ASP A 6 0.07 -4.01 -0.58
N LEU A 7 0.67 -2.82 -0.57
CA LEU A 7 1.36 -2.32 0.61
C LEU A 7 0.42 -1.56 1.55
N ASP A 8 -0.16 -0.46 1.07
CA ASP A 8 -0.80 0.55 1.91
C ASP A 8 -2.20 0.09 2.33
N ASP A 9 -2.41 -0.04 3.64
CA ASP A 9 -3.63 -0.54 4.28
C ASP A 9 -4.01 -1.97 3.89
N THR A 10 -3.12 -2.68 3.19
CA THR A 10 -3.18 -4.12 2.96
C THR A 10 -2.18 -4.87 3.83
N LEU A 11 -0.89 -4.58 3.67
CA LEU A 11 0.18 -5.16 4.48
C LEU A 11 0.55 -4.29 5.67
N VAL A 12 0.45 -2.98 5.52
CA VAL A 12 0.78 -1.99 6.55
C VAL A 12 -0.36 -0.99 6.70
N ASN A 13 -0.90 -0.79 7.90
CA ASN A 13 -1.85 0.31 8.12
C ASN A 13 -1.05 1.61 8.09
N SER A 14 -1.21 2.37 7.00
CA SER A 14 -0.41 3.55 6.69
C SER A 14 -1.24 4.82 6.68
N THR A 15 -2.56 4.70 6.58
CA THR A 15 -3.45 5.87 6.46
C THR A 15 -3.42 6.77 7.67
N ILE A 16 -3.37 6.22 8.90
CA ILE A 16 -3.27 7.03 10.12
C ILE A 16 -2.00 7.89 10.09
N LEU A 17 -0.84 7.27 9.85
CA LEU A 17 0.43 7.98 9.81
C LEU A 17 0.52 8.94 8.62
N ASN A 18 -0.04 8.56 7.46
CA ASN A 18 -0.09 9.42 6.29
C ASN A 18 -0.88 10.71 6.55
N ASN A 19 -2.05 10.58 7.17
CA ASN A 19 -2.92 11.72 7.46
C ASN A 19 -2.30 12.63 8.52
N ASP A 20 -1.67 12.06 9.54
CA ASP A 20 -0.95 12.83 10.53
C ASP A 20 0.24 13.58 9.92
N ALA A 21 1.01 12.93 9.04
CA ALA A 21 2.13 13.54 8.35
C ALA A 21 1.71 14.70 7.44
N TYR A 22 0.56 14.58 6.77
CA TYR A 22 -0.02 15.69 6.00
C TYR A 22 -0.47 16.83 6.91
N ASN A 23 -1.18 16.52 8.00
CA ASN A 23 -1.65 17.54 8.93
C ASN A 23 -0.50 18.30 9.60
N PHE A 24 0.58 17.60 9.99
CA PHE A 24 1.80 18.23 10.47
C PHE A 24 2.38 19.21 9.44
N ALA A 25 2.47 18.80 8.17
CA ALA A 25 2.99 19.67 7.11
C ALA A 25 2.06 20.87 6.85
N LEU A 26 0.74 20.66 6.84
CA LEU A 26 -0.25 21.72 6.67
C LEU A 26 -0.14 22.77 7.78
N GLU A 27 -0.09 22.35 9.04
CA GLU A 27 0.07 23.24 10.19
C GLU A 27 1.39 24.01 10.13
N HIS A 28 2.47 23.38 9.70
CA HIS A 28 3.77 24.03 9.52
C HIS A 28 3.70 25.21 8.53
N PHE A 29 2.87 25.12 7.50
CA PHE A 29 2.64 26.19 6.52
C PHE A 29 1.45 27.11 6.89
N GLY A 30 0.91 27.01 8.11
CA GLY A 30 -0.17 27.86 8.59
C GLY A 30 -1.57 27.47 8.11
N TYR A 31 -1.73 26.28 7.52
CA TYR A 31 -3.02 25.77 7.10
C TYR A 31 -3.72 25.00 8.23
N LYS A 32 -5.05 24.91 8.14
CA LYS A 32 -5.85 24.12 9.08
C LYS A 32 -5.67 22.62 8.81
N ARG A 33 -5.79 21.82 9.87
CA ARG A 33 -5.88 20.37 9.76
C ARG A 33 -7.11 19.96 8.95
N ILE A 34 -6.97 18.88 8.19
CA ILE A 34 -8.07 18.17 7.57
C ILE A 34 -8.39 16.97 8.45
N ILE A 35 -9.58 17.00 9.06
CA ILE A 35 -10.08 15.91 9.92
C ILE A 35 -10.86 14.94 9.05
N THR A 36 -10.27 13.78 8.79
CA THR A 36 -10.89 12.72 8.00
C THR A 36 -10.31 11.35 8.38
N ASN A 37 -11.14 10.31 8.25
CA ASN A 37 -10.71 8.93 8.35
C ASN A 37 -10.20 8.39 7.00
N GLU A 38 -10.49 9.09 5.90
CA GLU A 38 -10.02 8.72 4.57
C GLU A 38 -8.57 9.14 4.38
N ARG A 39 -7.84 8.41 3.53
CA ARG A 39 -6.46 8.73 3.23
C ARG A 39 -6.33 10.07 2.52
N LEU A 40 -5.59 11.00 3.10
CA LEU A 40 -5.22 12.25 2.43
C LEU A 40 -4.28 11.95 1.25
N THR A 41 -4.64 12.45 0.07
CA THR A 41 -3.87 12.32 -1.17
C THR A 41 -3.43 13.69 -1.66
N ARG A 42 -2.47 13.70 -2.59
CA ARG A 42 -2.02 14.93 -3.26
C ARG A 42 -3.17 15.64 -3.98
N ASP A 43 -4.09 14.87 -4.57
CA ASP A 43 -5.19 15.40 -5.38
C ASP A 43 -6.19 16.20 -4.55
N LEU A 44 -6.30 15.91 -3.25
CA LEU A 44 -7.11 16.69 -2.31
C LEU A 44 -6.46 18.02 -1.89
N LEU A 45 -5.21 18.26 -2.30
CA LEU A 45 -4.37 19.38 -1.85
C LEU A 45 -3.91 20.28 -3.01
N THR A 46 -4.50 20.16 -4.20
CA THR A 46 -4.08 20.91 -5.40
C THR A 46 -4.15 22.43 -5.24
N ASP A 47 -4.99 22.92 -4.34
CA ASP A 47 -5.26 24.36 -4.18
C ASP A 47 -4.28 25.05 -3.20
N TYR A 48 -3.41 24.29 -2.54
CA TYR A 48 -2.43 24.84 -1.60
C TYR A 48 -1.22 25.39 -2.35
N LYS A 49 -0.90 26.67 -2.14
CA LYS A 49 0.21 27.37 -2.81
C LYS A 49 1.57 26.69 -2.64
N ASN A 50 1.79 26.00 -1.51
CA ASN A 50 3.05 25.37 -1.13
C ASN A 50 2.99 23.84 -1.24
N LEU A 51 2.25 23.31 -2.20
CA LEU A 51 1.97 21.87 -2.31
C LEU A 51 3.24 21.01 -2.34
N ASN A 52 4.26 21.43 -3.09
CA ASN A 52 5.49 20.65 -3.22
C ASN A 52 6.26 20.59 -1.89
N GLU A 53 6.33 21.71 -1.17
CA GLU A 53 6.97 21.82 0.13
C GLU A 53 6.19 21.04 1.21
N ILE A 54 4.86 21.10 1.17
CA ILE A 54 3.97 20.27 2.02
C ILE A 54 4.29 18.79 1.79
N ILE A 55 4.35 18.34 0.54
CA ILE A 55 4.63 16.94 0.20
C ILE A 55 6.03 16.54 0.70
N GLN A 56 7.04 17.37 0.48
CA GLN A 56 8.41 17.08 0.95
C GLN A 56 8.47 16.96 2.48
N LEU A 57 7.88 17.91 3.21
CA LEU A 57 7.86 17.89 4.66
C LEU A 57 7.06 16.70 5.20
N LYS A 58 5.91 16.39 4.59
CA LYS A 58 5.11 15.21 4.87
C LYS A 58 5.91 13.93 4.68
N GLN A 59 6.66 13.80 3.58
CA GLN A 59 7.45 12.60 3.32
C GLN A 59 8.59 12.43 4.32
N LYS A 60 9.24 13.54 4.71
CA LYS A 60 10.26 13.53 5.77
C LYS A 60 9.66 13.10 7.12
N TYR A 61 8.53 13.67 7.51
CA TYR A 61 7.82 13.30 8.74
C TYR A 61 7.43 11.82 8.75
N PHE A 62 6.85 11.34 7.65
CA PHE A 62 6.42 9.96 7.50
C PHE A 62 7.63 9.02 7.63
N THR A 63 8.65 9.19 6.78
CA THR A 63 9.72 8.19 6.62
C THR A 63 10.83 8.27 7.65
N LEU A 64 11.25 9.46 8.09
CA LEU A 64 12.41 9.63 8.96
C LEU A 64 12.04 9.74 10.44
N SER A 65 10.89 10.34 10.76
CA SER A 65 10.54 10.64 12.15
C SER A 65 9.69 9.56 12.80
N TRP A 66 8.68 9.03 12.10
CA TRP A 66 7.59 8.30 12.75
C TRP A 66 7.31 6.89 12.23
N LEU A 67 7.77 6.56 11.03
CA LEU A 67 7.61 5.23 10.44
C LEU A 67 7.96 4.08 11.40
N PRO A 68 9.11 4.08 12.12
CA PRO A 68 9.47 2.98 13.00
C PRO A 68 8.58 2.79 14.23
N TYR A 69 7.82 3.82 14.61
CA TYR A 69 7.09 3.84 15.89
C TYR A 69 5.58 3.66 15.72
N ARG A 70 5.03 3.93 14.53
CA ARG A 70 3.59 4.09 14.34
C ARG A 70 2.98 3.19 13.27
N LEU A 71 3.79 2.44 12.54
CA LEU A 71 3.29 1.56 11.52
C LEU A 71 2.79 0.25 12.14
N ILE A 72 1.58 -0.15 11.75
CA ILE A 72 0.95 -1.40 12.20
C ILE A 72 1.03 -2.39 11.04
N LEU A 73 1.64 -3.55 11.28
CA LEU A 73 1.76 -4.62 10.29
C LEU A 73 0.54 -5.54 10.33
N ASN A 74 0.10 -6.02 9.17
CA ASN A 74 -0.88 -7.09 9.06
C ASN A 74 -0.20 -8.43 9.37
N THR A 75 -0.08 -8.77 10.65
CA THR A 75 0.61 -9.97 11.11
C THR A 75 -0.05 -11.26 10.64
N GLU A 76 -1.38 -11.26 10.50
CA GLU A 76 -2.13 -12.39 9.96
C GLU A 76 -1.75 -12.66 8.51
N LEU A 77 -1.79 -11.65 7.65
CA LEU A 77 -1.36 -11.78 6.26
C LEU A 77 0.11 -12.18 6.19
N LEU A 78 0.99 -11.54 6.97
CA LEU A 78 2.42 -11.88 7.00
C LEU A 78 2.68 -13.35 7.37
N SER A 79 1.88 -13.95 8.25
CA SER A 79 2.00 -15.38 8.57
C SER A 79 1.71 -16.24 7.35
N LYS A 80 0.60 -15.96 6.64
CA LYS A 80 0.23 -16.65 5.39
C LYS A 80 1.34 -16.52 4.33
N LEU A 81 1.90 -15.32 4.14
CA LEU A 81 2.97 -15.09 3.15
C LEU A 81 4.25 -15.89 3.45
N LYS A 82 4.58 -16.11 4.73
CA LYS A 82 5.72 -16.95 5.10
C LYS A 82 5.49 -18.41 4.71
N GLU A 83 4.26 -18.90 4.87
CA GLU A 83 3.87 -20.27 4.49
C GLU A 83 3.87 -20.46 2.96
N PHE A 84 3.47 -19.44 2.20
CA PHE A 84 3.49 -19.50 0.73
C PHE A 84 4.91 -19.54 0.13
N GLY A 85 5.90 -19.03 0.88
CA GLY A 85 7.30 -19.02 0.50
C GLY A 85 7.68 -17.85 -0.41
N LYS A 86 8.87 -17.28 -0.15
CA LYS A 86 9.37 -16.05 -0.78
C LYS A 86 9.24 -16.04 -2.31
N SER A 87 9.60 -17.13 -2.98
CA SER A 87 9.59 -17.25 -4.46
C SER A 87 8.19 -17.15 -5.08
N ASN A 88 7.12 -17.20 -4.28
CA ASN A 88 5.75 -17.08 -4.73
C ASN A 88 5.10 -15.73 -4.40
N CYS A 89 5.72 -14.91 -3.55
CA CYS A 89 5.15 -13.66 -3.06
C CYS A 89 5.81 -12.45 -3.72
N PHE A 90 5.01 -11.52 -4.20
CA PHE A 90 5.44 -10.26 -4.82
C PHE A 90 4.74 -9.09 -4.13
N LEU A 91 5.49 -8.04 -3.83
CA LEU A 91 4.90 -6.78 -3.39
C LEU A 91 4.46 -6.02 -4.64
N TRP A 92 3.21 -5.57 -4.70
CA TRP A 92 2.65 -4.87 -5.86
C TRP A 92 1.96 -3.59 -5.41
N THR A 93 2.61 -2.46 -5.61
CA THR A 93 2.25 -1.21 -4.96
C THR A 93 2.23 0.00 -5.91
N LYS A 94 1.29 0.91 -5.65
CA LYS A 94 1.24 2.26 -6.23
C LYS A 94 1.98 3.31 -5.39
N ALA A 95 2.62 2.89 -4.29
CA ALA A 95 3.31 3.80 -3.41
C ALA A 95 4.52 4.45 -4.11
N ASP A 96 4.79 5.70 -3.75
CA ASP A 96 6.08 6.33 -4.06
C ASP A 96 7.24 5.39 -3.65
N LYS A 97 8.20 5.23 -4.56
CA LYS A 97 9.31 4.28 -4.41
C LYS A 97 10.12 4.53 -3.14
N THR A 98 10.48 5.78 -2.88
CA THR A 98 11.28 6.13 -1.70
C THR A 98 10.56 5.75 -0.40
N ARG A 99 9.25 6.03 -0.33
CA ARG A 99 8.42 5.66 0.81
C ARG A 99 8.27 4.14 0.95
N ALA A 100 8.02 3.44 -0.15
CA ALA A 100 7.89 1.98 -0.15
C ALA A 100 9.18 1.31 0.32
N ASP A 101 10.34 1.73 -0.21
CA ASP A 101 11.65 1.22 0.15
C ASP A 101 11.91 1.40 1.66
N LYS A 102 11.54 2.56 2.23
CA LYS A 102 11.65 2.80 3.68
C LYS A 102 10.75 1.90 4.51
N ILE A 103 9.52 1.62 4.06
CA ILE A 103 8.63 0.67 4.75
C ILE A 103 9.23 -0.75 4.69
N ILE A 104 9.71 -1.17 3.52
CA ILE A 104 10.33 -2.48 3.29
C ILE A 104 11.54 -2.68 4.20
N GLU A 105 12.41 -1.67 4.28
CA GLU A 105 13.58 -1.65 5.16
C GLU A 105 13.15 -1.74 6.63
N CYS A 106 12.29 -0.83 7.08
CA CYS A 106 11.84 -0.73 8.46
C CYS A 106 11.16 -2.00 8.97
N CYS A 107 10.37 -2.66 8.10
CA CYS A 107 9.61 -3.86 8.44
C CYS A 107 10.31 -5.16 8.03
N ASN A 108 11.54 -5.09 7.50
CA ASN A 108 12.34 -6.23 7.03
C ASN A 108 11.56 -7.14 6.05
N LEU A 109 10.80 -6.52 5.13
CA LEU A 109 9.92 -7.21 4.18
C LEU A 109 10.67 -7.85 2.99
N SER A 110 11.95 -7.50 2.78
CA SER A 110 12.80 -8.08 1.74
C SER A 110 13.03 -9.60 1.87
N LYS A 111 12.76 -10.15 3.06
CA LYS A 111 12.80 -11.60 3.32
C LYS A 111 11.50 -12.32 2.91
N ILE A 112 10.42 -11.57 2.69
CA ILE A 112 9.09 -12.11 2.38
C ILE A 112 8.81 -12.12 0.88
N PHE A 113 9.27 -11.10 0.16
CA PHE A 113 8.92 -10.91 -1.26
C PHE A 113 10.07 -11.28 -2.20
N ASN A 114 9.76 -12.02 -3.27
CA ASN A 114 10.67 -12.30 -4.37
C ASN A 114 11.10 -11.01 -5.08
N ASP A 115 10.13 -10.13 -5.35
CA ASP A 115 10.36 -8.87 -6.04
C ASP A 115 9.30 -7.81 -5.64
N VAL A 116 9.57 -6.56 -5.99
CA VAL A 116 8.72 -5.40 -5.75
C VAL A 116 8.33 -4.75 -7.07
N ILE A 117 7.02 -4.68 -7.32
CA ILE A 117 6.44 -4.21 -8.58
C ILE A 117 5.75 -2.87 -8.30
N PHE A 118 6.30 -1.81 -8.87
CA PHE A 118 5.68 -0.49 -8.88
C PHE A 118 4.73 -0.39 -10.07
N ASP A 119 3.48 -0.05 -9.79
CA ASP A 119 2.38 0.03 -10.75
C ASP A 119 1.37 1.07 -10.28
N ASP A 120 0.97 1.99 -11.15
CA ASP A 120 0.01 3.04 -10.83
C ASP A 120 -1.42 2.51 -10.63
N LYS A 121 -1.67 1.24 -10.99
CA LYS A 121 -2.96 0.55 -10.83
C LYS A 121 -4.11 1.35 -11.43
N THR A 122 -3.91 1.89 -12.64
CA THR A 122 -4.93 2.67 -13.34
C THR A 122 -5.88 1.80 -14.16
N ASN A 123 -5.41 0.65 -14.64
CA ASN A 123 -6.20 -0.30 -15.43
C ASN A 123 -5.92 -1.74 -14.98
N PHE A 124 -6.97 -2.42 -14.52
CA PHE A 124 -6.87 -3.81 -14.03
C PHE A 124 -6.30 -4.77 -15.07
N CYS A 125 -6.78 -4.74 -16.32
CA CYS A 125 -6.33 -5.67 -17.36
C CYS A 125 -4.85 -5.46 -17.71
N THR A 126 -4.41 -4.21 -17.84
CA THR A 126 -3.01 -3.86 -18.10
C THR A 126 -2.12 -4.30 -16.95
N SER A 127 -2.51 -4.01 -15.71
CA SER A 127 -1.78 -4.46 -14.52
C SER A 127 -1.72 -5.99 -14.46
N LEU A 128 -2.84 -6.69 -14.61
CA LEU A 128 -2.89 -8.16 -14.55
C LEU A 128 -1.99 -8.80 -15.61
N HIS A 129 -1.98 -8.28 -16.84
CA HIS A 129 -1.07 -8.76 -17.88
C HIS A 129 0.40 -8.61 -17.47
N LYS A 130 0.78 -7.45 -16.94
CA LYS A 130 2.13 -7.21 -16.38
C LYS A 130 2.45 -8.19 -15.25
N LEU A 131 1.53 -8.41 -14.33
CA LEU A 131 1.71 -9.37 -13.22
C LEU A 131 1.94 -10.78 -13.74
N LYS A 132 1.12 -11.26 -14.69
CA LYS A 132 1.26 -12.59 -15.30
C LYS A 132 2.62 -12.79 -15.97
N GLN A 133 3.09 -11.78 -16.70
CA GLN A 133 4.41 -11.82 -17.34
C GLN A 133 5.53 -11.92 -16.31
N ILE A 134 5.50 -11.10 -15.25
CA ILE A 134 6.53 -11.11 -14.19
C ILE A 134 6.53 -12.44 -13.42
N ALA A 135 5.34 -12.93 -13.09
CA ALA A 135 5.18 -14.17 -12.33
C ALA A 135 5.40 -15.45 -13.15
N ASN A 136 5.36 -15.35 -14.48
CA ASN A 136 5.25 -16.47 -15.41
C ASN A 136 4.17 -17.48 -14.95
N SER A 137 2.98 -16.99 -14.63
CA SER A 137 1.89 -17.80 -14.06
C SER A 137 0.52 -17.18 -14.38
N ASP A 138 -0.41 -18.02 -14.80
CA ASP A 138 -1.82 -17.65 -14.96
C ASP A 138 -2.64 -17.74 -13.66
N ASN A 139 -2.17 -18.52 -12.69
CA ASN A 139 -2.84 -18.68 -11.40
C ASN A 139 -2.33 -17.63 -10.40
N ILE A 140 -3.07 -16.53 -10.28
CA ILE A 140 -2.69 -15.36 -9.49
C ILE A 140 -3.71 -15.13 -8.37
N ILE A 141 -3.18 -14.90 -7.16
CA ILE A 141 -3.95 -14.40 -6.02
C ILE A 141 -3.46 -13.00 -5.68
N ILE A 142 -4.38 -12.06 -5.56
CA ILE A 142 -4.09 -10.68 -5.19
C ILE A 142 -4.71 -10.36 -3.83
N TYR A 143 -3.91 -9.87 -2.89
CA TYR A 143 -4.39 -9.29 -1.64
C TYR A 143 -4.41 -7.76 -1.77
N GLU A 144 -5.59 -7.16 -1.55
CA GLU A 144 -5.82 -5.73 -1.79
C GLU A 144 -7.00 -5.23 -0.92
N ASN A 145 -6.89 -4.00 -0.39
CA ASN A 145 -7.93 -3.32 0.38
C ASN A 145 -8.87 -2.49 -0.53
N ASN A 146 -8.40 -2.03 -1.69
CA ASN A 146 -9.23 -1.31 -2.64
C ASN A 146 -10.10 -2.25 -3.50
N HIS A 147 -11.23 -2.69 -2.94
CA HIS A 147 -12.17 -3.59 -3.62
C HIS A 147 -12.72 -3.03 -4.94
N ASN A 148 -12.84 -1.71 -5.05
CA ASN A 148 -13.36 -1.05 -6.25
C ASN A 148 -12.45 -1.28 -7.47
N PHE A 149 -11.17 -1.56 -7.28
CA PHE A 149 -10.24 -1.86 -8.37
C PHE A 149 -10.64 -3.13 -9.16
N PHE A 150 -11.38 -4.04 -8.53
CA PHE A 150 -11.86 -5.27 -9.16
C PHE A 150 -13.30 -5.15 -9.68
N GLN A 151 -13.94 -3.98 -9.57
CA GLN A 151 -15.32 -3.83 -10.02
C GLN A 151 -15.43 -4.16 -11.51
N ASN A 152 -16.45 -4.95 -11.86
CA ASN A 152 -16.72 -5.46 -13.22
C ASN A 152 -15.66 -6.43 -13.78
N GLN A 153 -14.76 -6.95 -12.94
CA GLN A 153 -13.78 -7.96 -13.34
C GLN A 153 -14.25 -9.38 -13.00
N LYS A 154 -13.70 -10.39 -13.66
CA LYS A 154 -13.90 -11.80 -13.29
C LYS A 154 -12.88 -12.20 -12.24
N TYR A 155 -13.35 -12.54 -11.05
CA TYR A 155 -12.52 -13.02 -9.95
C TYR A 155 -13.34 -13.91 -9.01
N LYS A 156 -12.64 -14.64 -8.14
CA LYS A 156 -13.23 -15.33 -6.99
C LYS A 156 -12.57 -14.82 -5.71
N ILE A 157 -13.37 -14.42 -4.72
CA ILE A 157 -12.86 -14.16 -3.37
C ILE A 157 -12.57 -15.52 -2.72
N ILE A 158 -11.35 -15.70 -2.23
CA ILE A 158 -10.88 -16.95 -1.64
C ILE A 158 -10.40 -16.79 -0.19
N ASP A 159 -10.24 -15.55 0.27
CA ASP A 159 -9.73 -15.22 1.59
C ASP A 159 -10.19 -13.80 1.98
N GLU A 160 -10.29 -13.53 3.27
CA GLU A 160 -10.68 -12.24 3.82
C GLU A 160 -10.03 -12.04 5.18
N ILE A 161 -9.48 -10.84 5.41
CA ILE A 161 -8.98 -10.42 6.72
C ILE A 161 -9.69 -9.11 7.06
N ASN A 162 -10.53 -9.16 8.09
CA ASN A 162 -11.32 -8.03 8.57
C ASN A 162 -11.12 -7.84 10.07
N ASN A 163 -10.46 -6.75 10.43
CA ASN A 163 -10.23 -6.33 11.81
C ASN A 163 -10.19 -4.79 11.90
N GLN A 164 -9.93 -4.26 13.09
CA GLN A 164 -9.94 -2.80 13.33
C GLN A 164 -8.96 -1.98 12.48
N TYR A 165 -7.94 -2.61 11.88
CA TYR A 165 -6.91 -1.93 11.08
C TYR A 165 -6.93 -2.31 9.60
N PHE A 166 -7.47 -3.48 9.26
CA PHE A 166 -7.39 -4.07 7.92
C PHE A 166 -8.75 -4.60 7.49
N ASN A 167 -9.15 -4.24 6.28
CA ASN A 167 -10.28 -4.82 5.57
C ASN A 167 -9.79 -5.18 4.16
N ILE A 168 -9.32 -6.41 3.99
CA ILE A 168 -8.65 -6.85 2.77
C ILE A 168 -9.24 -8.18 2.29
N LYS A 169 -9.20 -8.39 0.98
CA LYS A 169 -9.67 -9.63 0.35
C LYS A 169 -8.56 -10.25 -0.49
N GLY A 170 -8.55 -11.57 -0.54
CA GLY A 170 -7.76 -12.37 -1.46
C GLY A 170 -8.57 -12.70 -2.71
N TYR A 171 -8.13 -12.21 -3.87
CA TYR A 171 -8.79 -12.36 -5.16
C TYR A 171 -8.03 -13.35 -6.03
N LEU A 172 -8.65 -14.48 -6.35
CA LEU A 172 -8.19 -15.37 -7.42
C LEU A 172 -8.66 -14.80 -8.77
N VAL A 173 -7.71 -14.43 -9.63
CA VAL A 173 -7.91 -13.76 -10.92
C VAL A 173 -7.26 -14.52 -12.08
#